data_AF-A0A1G6UQ56-F1
#
_entry.id   AF-A0A1G6UQ56-F1
#
_cell.length_a   1.000
_cell.length_b   1.000
_cell.length_c   1.000
_cell.angle_alpha   90.00
_cell.angle_beta   90.00
_cell.angle_gamma   90.00
#
_symmetry.space_group_name_H-M   'P 1'
#
loop_
_entity.id
_entity.type
_entity.pdbx_description
1 polymer ?
#
loop_
_entity_poly.entity_id
_entity_poly.type
_entity_poly.pdbx_seq_one_letter_code
_entity_poly.pdbx_strand_id
1 'polypeptide(L)'
;MKSGKNMFLKKWVRGNMTIYPGALGFLHPLIAHGLTGDHDQRLSPPQFIMHTLSLFAFVLVLVNVQNSIFRVADNRRRLAGIWPFLFFSPWVFWLGYYTLYVPFDILFLFLSIGIINALQLKPLVRSPRKWVVQCILVYVMAAAAGIVTGLGAYLRYYKHWQGITRDMATWLSISIPAGLVVAYGLQYILKAQVLLPEDPLQKPS
;
A
#
# COMPACT_ATOMS: atom_id res chain seq x y z
N MET A 1 21.13 -21.83 -9.87
CA MET A 1 20.51 -20.53 -10.22
C MET A 1 19.23 -20.34 -9.42
N LYS A 2 18.97 -19.15 -8.87
CA LYS A 2 17.64 -18.83 -8.33
C LYS A 2 16.70 -18.56 -9.51
N SER A 3 15.61 -19.31 -9.65
CA SER A 3 14.57 -19.02 -10.65
C SER A 3 14.10 -17.57 -10.54
N GLY A 4 13.88 -16.88 -11.67
CA GLY A 4 13.39 -15.49 -11.71
C GLY A 4 12.15 -15.28 -10.84
N LYS A 5 11.31 -16.31 -10.70
CA LYS A 5 10.13 -16.33 -9.84
C LYS A 5 10.43 -16.20 -8.36
N ASN A 6 11.41 -16.95 -7.88
CA ASN A 6 11.81 -16.88 -6.47
C ASN A 6 12.40 -15.51 -6.14
N MET A 7 13.14 -14.91 -7.09
CA MET A 7 13.67 -13.56 -6.95
C MET A 7 12.55 -12.52 -6.92
N PHE A 8 11.59 -12.60 -7.85
CA PHE A 8 10.43 -11.72 -7.91
C PHE A 8 9.62 -11.76 -6.60
N LEU A 9 9.21 -12.95 -6.15
CA LEU A 9 8.40 -13.12 -4.94
C LEU A 9 9.16 -12.67 -3.68
N LYS A 10 10.47 -12.93 -3.59
CA LYS A 10 11.28 -12.45 -2.45
C LYS A 10 11.36 -10.93 -2.43
N LYS A 11 11.56 -10.28 -3.57
CA LYS A 11 11.56 -8.81 -3.68
C LYS A 11 10.17 -8.25 -3.37
N TRP A 12 9.10 -8.91 -3.81
CA TRP A 12 7.72 -8.54 -3.50
C TRP A 12 7.46 -8.48 -2.00
N VAL A 13 7.74 -9.56 -1.28
CA VAL A 13 7.54 -9.63 0.17
C VAL A 13 8.40 -8.59 0.87
N ARG A 14 9.71 -8.54 0.58
CA ARG A 14 10.62 -7.58 1.22
C ARG A 14 10.18 -6.14 0.97
N GLY A 15 9.81 -5.82 -0.27
CA GLY A 15 9.37 -4.48 -0.65
C GLY A 15 8.14 -4.04 0.13
N ASN A 16 7.07 -4.83 0.11
CA ASN A 16 5.84 -4.48 0.84
C ASN A 16 6.07 -4.43 2.37
N MET A 17 6.86 -5.35 2.93
CA MET A 17 7.22 -5.34 4.35
C MET A 17 8.11 -4.15 4.76
N THR A 18 8.75 -3.47 3.81
CA THR A 18 9.48 -2.22 4.06
C THR A 18 8.59 -1.00 3.84
N ILE A 19 7.84 -0.97 2.74
CA ILE A 19 7.03 0.20 2.34
C ILE A 19 5.92 0.47 3.34
N TYR A 20 5.12 -0.54 3.73
CA TYR A 20 3.97 -0.26 4.61
C TYR A 20 4.42 0.17 6.01
N PRO A 21 5.23 -0.61 6.76
CA PRO A 21 5.68 -0.15 8.08
C PRO A 21 6.57 1.11 8.00
N GLY A 22 7.45 1.20 7.01
CA GLY A 22 8.41 2.29 6.91
C GLY A 22 7.81 3.58 6.36
N ALA A 23 7.21 3.54 5.17
CA ALA A 23 6.70 4.74 4.52
C ALA A 23 5.30 5.13 5.03
N LEU A 24 4.37 4.17 5.18
CA LEU A 24 3.02 4.47 5.70
C LEU A 24 2.96 4.47 7.24
N GLY A 25 3.69 3.58 7.90
CA GLY A 25 3.65 3.44 9.35
C GLY A 25 4.50 4.47 10.11
N PHE A 26 5.64 4.85 9.54
CA PHE A 26 6.60 5.74 10.20
C PHE A 26 6.72 7.09 9.50
N LEU A 27 7.05 7.12 8.20
CA LEU A 27 7.30 8.38 7.50
C LEU A 27 6.05 9.23 7.36
N HIS A 28 4.90 8.62 7.06
CA HIS A 28 3.62 9.32 6.91
C HIS A 28 3.25 10.12 8.18
N PRO A 29 3.10 9.51 9.36
CA PRO A 29 2.77 10.28 10.57
C PRO A 29 3.86 11.27 10.97
N LEU A 30 5.13 11.01 10.61
CA LEU A 30 6.24 11.94 10.91
C LEU A 30 6.07 13.24 10.14
N ILE A 31 5.72 13.15 8.86
CA ILE A 31 5.48 14.32 8.00
C ILE A 31 4.14 14.97 8.35
N ALA A 32 3.09 14.16 8.50
CA ALA A 32 1.73 14.63 8.72
C ALA A 32 1.55 15.30 10.09
N HIS A 33 1.92 14.61 11.17
CA HIS A 33 1.69 15.05 12.55
C HIS A 33 2.93 15.62 13.22
N GLY A 34 4.14 15.18 12.84
CA GLY A 34 5.37 15.64 13.49
C GLY A 34 5.62 17.15 13.35
N LEU A 35 5.13 17.77 12.28
CA LEU A 35 5.29 19.20 12.01
C LEU A 35 4.04 20.04 12.30
N THR A 36 2.86 19.42 12.39
CA THR A 36 1.59 20.16 12.53
C THR A 36 0.77 19.77 13.77
N GLY A 37 1.27 18.81 14.55
CA GLY A 37 0.65 18.30 15.76
C GLY A 37 -0.58 17.44 15.50
N ASP A 38 -1.25 17.11 16.59
CA ASP A 38 -2.51 16.38 16.60
C ASP A 38 -3.63 17.23 16.00
N HIS A 39 -4.65 16.58 15.46
CA HIS A 39 -5.88 17.23 15.03
C HIS A 39 -7.11 16.38 15.33
N ASP A 40 -8.23 17.07 15.50
CA ASP A 40 -9.55 16.43 15.53
C ASP A 40 -10.02 16.15 14.10
N GLN A 41 -11.33 15.94 13.89
CA GLN A 41 -11.88 15.64 12.56
C GLN A 41 -11.63 16.73 11.51
N ARG A 42 -11.44 18.00 11.92
CA ARG A 42 -11.21 19.12 11.00
C ARG A 42 -9.74 19.48 10.95
N LEU A 43 -9.17 19.36 9.75
CA LEU A 43 -7.80 19.78 9.47
C LEU A 43 -7.74 21.27 9.23
N SER A 44 -6.80 21.94 9.88
CA SER A 44 -6.35 23.27 9.44
C SER A 44 -5.65 23.17 8.07
N PRO A 45 -5.52 24.28 7.32
CA PRO A 45 -4.82 24.27 6.02
C PRO A 45 -3.40 23.69 6.09
N PRO A 46 -2.55 24.03 7.08
CA PRO A 46 -1.22 23.42 7.22
C PRO A 46 -1.28 21.90 7.44
N GLN A 47 -2.20 21.42 8.29
CA GLN A 47 -2.36 19.99 8.55
C GLN A 47 -2.78 19.25 7.28
N PHE A 48 -3.74 19.78 6.51
CA PHE A 48 -4.18 19.20 5.24
C PHE A 48 -3.03 19.11 4.22
N ILE A 49 -2.23 20.18 4.08
CA ILE A 49 -1.07 20.22 3.18
C ILE A 49 -0.06 19.14 3.59
N MET A 50 0.27 19.05 4.88
CA MET A 50 1.27 18.10 5.37
C MET A 50 0.81 16.65 5.25
N HIS A 51 -0.47 16.36 5.50
CA HIS A 51 -1.06 15.05 5.20
C HIS A 51 -0.96 14.71 3.71
N THR A 52 -1.29 15.65 2.83
CA THR A 52 -1.19 15.41 1.37
C THR A 52 0.25 15.16 0.93
N LEU A 53 1.22 15.95 1.41
CA LEU A 53 2.63 15.75 1.12
C LEU A 53 3.15 14.40 1.62
N SER A 54 2.71 13.99 2.81
CA SER A 54 3.07 12.70 3.38
C SER A 54 2.51 11.52 2.55
N LEU A 55 1.30 11.63 2.00
CA LEU A 55 0.72 10.64 1.09
C LEU A 55 1.48 10.59 -0.24
N PHE A 56 1.88 11.74 -0.80
CA PHE A 56 2.74 11.76 -1.99
C PHE A 56 4.09 11.11 -1.72
N ALA A 57 4.72 11.37 -0.56
CA ALA A 57 5.96 10.72 -0.16
C ALA A 57 5.80 9.19 -0.07
N PHE A 58 4.73 8.72 0.58
CA PHE A 58 4.40 7.30 0.62
C PHE A 58 4.22 6.69 -0.77
N VAL A 59 3.43 7.33 -1.64
CA VAL A 59 3.20 6.88 -3.02
C VAL A 59 4.49 6.82 -3.84
N LEU A 60 5.37 7.82 -3.70
CA LEU A 60 6.68 7.85 -4.35
C LEU A 60 7.52 6.62 -3.96
N VAL A 61 7.61 6.33 -2.65
CA VAL A 61 8.34 5.16 -2.17
C VAL A 61 7.69 3.87 -2.66
N LEU A 62 6.36 3.75 -2.58
CA LEU A 62 5.60 2.60 -3.04
C LEU A 62 5.89 2.29 -4.51
N VAL A 63 5.71 3.28 -5.39
CA VAL A 63 5.89 3.11 -6.84
C VAL A 63 7.34 2.81 -7.19
N ASN A 64 8.31 3.45 -6.53
CA ASN A 64 9.72 3.18 -6.77
C ASN A 64 10.09 1.74 -6.42
N VAL A 65 9.67 1.25 -5.26
CA VAL A 65 9.95 -0.14 -4.85
C VAL A 65 9.20 -1.12 -5.74
N GLN A 66 7.91 -0.88 -6.04
CA GLN A 66 7.13 -1.69 -6.97
C GLN A 66 7.79 -1.80 -8.35
N ASN A 67 8.19 -0.66 -8.94
CA ASN A 67 8.91 -0.66 -10.21
C ASN A 67 10.23 -1.45 -10.14
N SER A 68 10.96 -1.39 -9.03
CA SER A 68 12.19 -2.17 -8.86
C SER A 68 11.93 -3.69 -8.79
N ILE A 69 10.77 -4.11 -8.27
CA ILE A 69 10.33 -5.51 -8.24
C ILE A 69 9.94 -5.95 -9.66
N PHE A 70 9.16 -5.13 -10.36
CA PHE A 70 8.60 -5.47 -11.66
C PHE A 70 9.62 -5.51 -12.79
N ARG A 71 10.75 -4.81 -12.66
CA ARG A 71 11.90 -5.00 -13.55
C ARG A 71 12.39 -6.45 -13.62
N VAL A 72 12.08 -7.29 -12.63
CA VAL A 72 12.38 -8.74 -12.69
C VAL A 72 11.42 -9.50 -13.62
N ALA A 73 10.19 -9.02 -13.78
CA ALA A 73 9.15 -9.66 -14.59
C ALA A 73 9.12 -9.16 -16.03
N ASP A 74 9.46 -7.89 -16.26
CA ASP A 74 9.54 -7.32 -17.60
C ASP A 74 10.56 -6.17 -17.60
N ASN A 75 11.62 -6.31 -18.40
CA ASN A 75 12.63 -5.26 -18.58
C ASN A 75 12.07 -4.03 -19.34
N ARG A 76 10.97 -4.19 -20.08
CA ARG A 76 10.43 -3.12 -20.96
C ARG A 76 9.34 -2.29 -20.30
N ARG A 77 8.62 -2.82 -19.29
CA ARG A 77 7.52 -2.11 -18.62
C ARG A 77 7.95 -1.64 -17.23
N ARG A 78 8.36 -0.37 -17.14
CA ARG A 78 8.08 0.42 -15.92
C ARG A 78 6.56 0.40 -15.80
N LEU A 79 6.00 -0.45 -14.94
CA LEU A 79 4.55 -0.54 -14.86
C LEU A 79 3.97 0.84 -14.61
N ALA A 80 2.84 1.09 -15.28
CA ALA A 80 2.39 2.39 -15.73
C ALA A 80 2.71 3.54 -14.75
N GLY A 81 3.27 4.61 -15.32
CA GLY A 81 4.00 5.66 -14.60
C GLY A 81 3.32 6.13 -13.33
N ILE A 82 4.08 6.69 -12.40
CA ILE A 82 3.67 7.16 -11.07
C ILE A 82 2.31 7.90 -10.97
N TRP A 83 1.82 8.47 -12.07
CA TRP A 83 0.63 9.30 -12.17
C TRP A 83 -0.68 8.69 -11.64
N PRO A 84 -1.12 7.46 -11.96
CA PRO A 84 -2.34 6.91 -11.38
C PRO A 84 -2.26 6.84 -9.86
N PHE A 85 -1.09 6.54 -9.28
CA PHE A 85 -0.96 6.55 -7.83
C PHE A 85 -0.97 7.96 -7.25
N LEU A 86 -0.25 8.92 -7.86
CA LEU A 86 -0.17 10.29 -7.33
C LEU A 86 -1.50 11.04 -7.43
N PHE A 87 -2.27 10.82 -8.50
CA PHE A 87 -3.56 11.46 -8.63
C PHE A 87 -4.63 10.65 -7.92
N PHE A 88 -4.82 9.37 -8.22
CA PHE A 88 -5.98 8.64 -7.72
C PHE A 88 -5.93 8.38 -6.21
N SER A 89 -4.79 7.93 -5.67
CA SER A 89 -4.75 7.47 -4.27
C SER A 89 -4.99 8.58 -3.24
N PRO A 90 -4.37 9.78 -3.33
CA PRO A 90 -4.63 10.86 -2.39
C PRO A 90 -6.06 11.39 -2.47
N TRP A 91 -6.64 11.51 -3.67
CA TRP A 91 -8.04 11.94 -3.82
C TRP A 91 -9.01 10.93 -3.20
N VAL A 92 -8.77 9.64 -3.41
CA VAL A 92 -9.60 8.57 -2.84
C VAL A 92 -9.44 8.48 -1.32
N PHE A 93 -8.22 8.67 -0.79
CA PHE A 93 -7.98 8.82 0.65
C PHE A 93 -8.80 9.98 1.23
N TRP A 94 -8.70 11.17 0.62
CA TRP A 94 -9.43 12.35 1.08
C TRP A 94 -10.94 12.21 0.95
N LEU A 95 -11.43 11.51 -0.09
CA LEU A 95 -12.83 11.16 -0.21
C LEU A 95 -13.28 10.33 0.99
N GLY A 96 -12.52 9.28 1.38
CA GLY A 96 -12.83 8.49 2.57
C GLY A 96 -12.83 9.33 3.84
N TYR A 97 -11.82 10.19 4.02
CA TYR A 97 -11.69 11.07 5.17
C TYR A 97 -12.86 12.05 5.32
N TYR A 98 -13.21 12.77 4.25
CA TYR A 98 -14.21 13.84 4.33
C TYR A 98 -15.67 13.36 4.21
N THR A 99 -15.90 12.13 3.75
CA THR A 99 -17.27 11.58 3.65
C THR A 99 -17.64 10.66 4.80
N LEU A 100 -16.69 9.85 5.29
CA LEU A 100 -16.96 8.80 6.28
C LEU A 100 -16.04 8.86 7.51
N TYR A 101 -15.07 9.77 7.54
CA TYR A 101 -14.05 9.93 8.60
C TYR A 101 -13.12 8.71 8.76
N VAL A 102 -12.17 8.81 9.69
CA VAL A 102 -11.31 7.68 10.09
C VAL A 102 -12.19 6.54 10.61
N PRO A 103 -12.00 5.29 10.16
CA PRO A 103 -10.83 4.76 9.43
C PRO A 103 -11.05 4.56 7.92
N PHE A 104 -12.06 5.19 7.32
CA PHE A 104 -12.42 4.96 5.92
C PHE A 104 -11.40 5.55 4.93
N ASP A 105 -10.66 6.57 5.35
CA ASP A 105 -9.49 7.10 4.65
C ASP A 105 -8.43 6.01 4.37
N ILE A 106 -8.12 5.18 5.38
CA ILE A 106 -7.21 4.04 5.27
C ILE A 106 -7.81 2.98 4.33
N LEU A 107 -9.09 2.64 4.51
CA LEU A 107 -9.77 1.67 3.64
C LEU A 107 -9.70 2.09 2.17
N PHE A 108 -9.98 3.36 1.90
CA PHE A 108 -10.02 3.93 0.57
C PHE A 108 -8.62 4.01 -0.06
N LEU A 109 -7.59 4.35 0.73
CA LEU A 109 -6.18 4.31 0.28
C LEU A 109 -5.73 2.91 -0.15
N PHE A 110 -6.03 1.88 0.67
CA PHE A 110 -5.67 0.51 0.28
C PHE A 110 -6.48 0.05 -0.94
N LEU A 111 -7.77 0.40 -1.02
CA LEU A 111 -8.60 0.08 -2.17
C LEU A 111 -8.07 0.73 -3.46
N SER A 112 -7.66 2.00 -3.42
CA SER A 112 -7.12 2.71 -4.59
C SER A 112 -5.84 2.04 -5.09
N ILE A 113 -4.92 1.68 -4.18
CA ILE A 113 -3.68 0.96 -4.50
C ILE A 113 -4.02 -0.42 -5.10
N GLY A 114 -5.00 -1.12 -4.54
CA GLY A 114 -5.47 -2.40 -5.03
C GLY A 114 -6.03 -2.34 -6.45
N ILE A 115 -6.85 -1.34 -6.75
CA ILE A 115 -7.42 -1.08 -8.08
C ILE A 115 -6.29 -0.79 -9.08
N ILE A 116 -5.36 0.12 -8.73
CA ILE A 116 -4.25 0.47 -9.63
C ILE A 116 -3.39 -0.77 -9.91
N ASN A 117 -2.99 -1.52 -8.89
CA ASN A 117 -2.21 -2.76 -9.04
C ASN A 117 -2.97 -3.82 -9.84
N ALA A 118 -4.27 -3.97 -9.61
CA ALA A 118 -5.12 -4.92 -10.33
C ALA A 118 -5.09 -4.65 -11.85
N LEU A 119 -5.18 -3.37 -12.23
CA LEU A 119 -5.15 -2.94 -13.63
C LEU A 119 -3.74 -3.03 -14.24
N GLN A 120 -2.72 -2.52 -13.53
CA GLN A 120 -1.36 -2.49 -14.05
C GLN A 120 -0.76 -3.89 -14.22
N LEU A 121 -1.02 -4.80 -13.29
CA LEU A 121 -0.46 -6.16 -13.33
C LEU A 121 -1.27 -7.13 -14.17
N LYS A 122 -2.43 -6.71 -14.69
CA LYS A 122 -3.30 -7.50 -15.55
C LYS A 122 -2.57 -8.19 -16.73
N PRO A 123 -1.57 -7.58 -17.40
CA PRO A 123 -0.85 -8.23 -18.49
C PRO A 123 0.21 -9.26 -18.04
N LEU A 124 0.57 -9.29 -16.76
CA LEU A 124 1.65 -10.13 -16.22
C LEU A 124 1.11 -11.38 -15.51
N VAL A 125 -0.16 -11.72 -15.71
CA VAL A 125 -0.84 -12.81 -14.99
C VAL A 125 -1.58 -13.74 -15.95
N ARG A 126 -1.65 -15.01 -15.58
CA ARG A 126 -2.34 -16.06 -16.35
C ARG A 126 -3.83 -15.81 -16.52
N SER A 127 -4.52 -15.33 -15.49
CA SER A 127 -5.96 -15.08 -15.52
C SER A 127 -6.30 -13.65 -15.09
N PRO A 128 -6.37 -12.70 -16.04
CA PRO A 128 -6.67 -11.29 -15.78
C PRO A 128 -7.92 -11.04 -14.92
N ARG A 129 -9.04 -11.73 -15.20
CA ARG A 129 -10.30 -11.53 -14.48
C ARG A 129 -10.21 -12.01 -13.03
N LYS A 130 -9.62 -13.19 -12.81
CA LYS A 130 -9.41 -13.73 -11.46
C LYS A 130 -8.44 -12.85 -10.67
N TRP A 131 -7.37 -12.40 -11.32
CA TRP A 131 -6.37 -11.51 -10.73
C TRP A 131 -6.99 -10.22 -10.19
N VAL A 132 -7.82 -9.53 -10.96
CA VAL A 132 -8.41 -8.25 -10.52
C VAL A 132 -9.20 -8.44 -9.23
N VAL A 133 -10.06 -9.46 -9.17
CA VAL A 133 -10.87 -9.76 -7.98
C VAL A 133 -9.97 -10.13 -6.80
N GLN A 134 -9.01 -11.04 -6.99
CA GLN A 134 -8.09 -11.46 -5.94
C GLN A 134 -7.23 -10.31 -5.40
N CYS A 135 -6.76 -9.43 -6.28
CA CYS A 135 -5.96 -8.26 -5.91
C CYS A 135 -6.78 -7.31 -5.03
N ILE A 136 -7.97 -6.92 -5.48
CA ILE A 136 -8.86 -6.03 -4.73
C ILE A 136 -9.22 -6.65 -3.37
N LEU A 137 -9.57 -7.95 -3.33
CA LEU A 137 -9.91 -8.64 -2.08
C LEU A 137 -8.73 -8.64 -1.09
N VAL A 138 -7.50 -8.86 -1.54
CA VAL A 138 -6.33 -8.80 -0.64
C VAL A 138 -6.13 -7.40 -0.07
N TYR A 139 -6.33 -6.35 -0.86
CA TYR A 139 -6.22 -4.98 -0.37
C TYR A 139 -7.34 -4.61 0.61
N VAL A 140 -8.57 -5.08 0.39
CA VAL A 140 -9.67 -4.94 1.37
C VAL A 140 -9.34 -5.69 2.66
N MET A 141 -8.84 -6.92 2.58
CA MET A 141 -8.41 -7.67 3.76
C MET A 141 -7.24 -7.00 4.49
N ALA A 142 -6.30 -6.40 3.75
CA ALA A 142 -5.18 -5.67 4.33
C ALA A 142 -5.65 -4.43 5.10
N ALA A 143 -6.57 -3.65 4.52
CA ALA A 143 -7.19 -2.53 5.20
C ALA A 143 -7.92 -2.99 6.48
N ALA A 144 -8.76 -4.04 6.37
CA ALA A 144 -9.48 -4.58 7.52
C ALA A 144 -8.53 -5.05 8.63
N ALA A 145 -7.49 -5.82 8.29
CA ALA A 145 -6.49 -6.28 9.24
C ALA A 145 -5.76 -5.11 9.91
N GLY A 146 -5.38 -4.09 9.14
CA GLY A 146 -4.77 -2.86 9.64
C GLY A 146 -5.66 -2.11 10.61
N ILE A 147 -6.89 -1.79 10.18
CA ILE A 147 -7.87 -1.02 10.95
C ILE A 147 -8.23 -1.74 12.25
N VAL A 148 -8.58 -3.03 12.19
CA VAL A 148 -8.97 -3.81 13.37
C VAL A 148 -7.81 -3.89 14.37
N THR A 149 -6.60 -4.18 13.90
CA THR A 149 -5.43 -4.27 14.78
C THR A 149 -5.08 -2.91 15.37
N GLY A 150 -5.07 -1.85 14.55
CA GLY A 150 -4.67 -0.52 14.99
C GLY A 150 -5.66 0.15 15.92
N LEU A 151 -6.96 0.03 15.65
CA LEU A 151 -8.00 0.50 16.57
C LEU A 151 -8.02 -0.33 17.86
N GLY A 152 -7.87 -1.65 17.75
CA GLY A 152 -7.81 -2.53 18.92
C GLY A 152 -6.62 -2.20 19.83
N ALA A 153 -5.44 -2.02 19.24
CA ALA A 153 -4.24 -1.66 19.97
C ALA A 153 -4.32 -0.21 20.52
N TYR A 154 -4.97 0.71 19.80
CA TYR A 154 -5.23 2.07 20.27
C TYR A 154 -6.05 2.07 21.55
N LEU A 155 -7.23 1.46 21.50
CA LEU A 155 -8.15 1.41 22.64
C LEU A 155 -7.55 0.69 23.85
N ARG A 156 -6.66 -0.27 23.62
CA ARG A 156 -6.09 -1.11 24.69
C ARG A 156 -4.79 -0.56 25.29
N TYR A 157 -3.89 0.02 24.50
CA TYR A 157 -2.52 0.28 24.94
C TYR A 157 -2.10 1.75 24.90
N TYR A 158 -2.49 2.51 23.87
CA TYR A 158 -1.93 3.86 23.66
C TYR A 158 -2.97 4.98 23.53
N LYS A 159 -4.25 4.75 23.86
CA LYS A 159 -5.28 5.82 23.89
C LYS A 159 -4.94 7.00 24.80
N HIS A 160 -4.10 6.77 25.82
CA HIS A 160 -3.67 7.79 26.78
C HIS A 160 -2.30 8.39 26.45
N TRP A 161 -1.64 7.90 25.41
CA TRP A 161 -0.40 8.52 24.93
C TRP A 161 -0.74 9.85 24.27
N GLN A 162 0.25 10.72 24.09
CA GLN A 162 0.05 12.05 23.52
C GLN A 162 1.04 12.33 22.41
N GLY A 163 0.65 13.21 21.49
CA GLY A 163 1.48 13.69 20.40
C GLY A 163 1.97 12.57 19.47
N ILE A 164 3.12 12.84 18.86
CA ILE A 164 3.69 12.01 17.80
C ILE A 164 3.91 10.54 18.21
N THR A 165 4.18 10.25 19.49
CA THR A 165 4.39 8.87 19.95
C THR A 165 3.12 8.04 19.81
N ARG A 166 1.95 8.61 20.10
CA ARG A 166 0.65 7.96 19.92
C ARG A 166 0.38 7.72 18.43
N ASP A 167 0.65 8.71 17.60
CA ASP A 167 0.37 8.63 16.17
C ASP A 167 1.27 7.60 15.50
N MET A 168 2.57 7.57 15.85
CA MET A 168 3.51 6.54 15.42
C MET A 168 3.03 5.14 15.81
N ALA A 169 2.66 4.93 17.08
CA ALA A 169 2.17 3.64 17.53
C ALA A 169 0.92 3.21 16.77
N THR A 170 -0.01 4.14 16.54
CA THR A 170 -1.25 3.91 15.79
C THR A 170 -0.94 3.52 14.35
N TRP A 171 -0.18 4.33 13.61
CA TRP A 171 0.11 4.05 12.21
C TRP A 171 1.00 2.82 11.99
N LEU A 172 1.94 2.53 12.89
CA LEU A 172 2.72 1.27 12.84
C LEU A 172 1.81 0.05 13.08
N SER A 173 0.93 0.12 14.07
CA SER A 173 0.00 -0.98 14.38
C SER A 173 -1.04 -1.25 13.27
N ILE A 174 -1.33 -0.25 12.43
CA ILE A 174 -2.16 -0.41 11.22
C ILE A 174 -1.32 -0.98 10.08
N SER A 175 -0.18 -0.35 9.79
CA SER A 175 0.61 -0.61 8.58
C SER A 175 1.38 -1.93 8.61
N ILE A 176 1.79 -2.42 9.79
CA ILE A 176 2.45 -3.73 9.94
C ILE A 176 1.53 -4.89 9.52
N PRO A 177 0.34 -5.08 10.13
CA PRO A 177 -0.57 -6.14 9.72
C PRO A 177 -1.09 -5.96 8.30
N ALA A 178 -1.38 -4.73 7.87
CA ALA A 178 -1.78 -4.49 6.48
C ALA A 178 -0.66 -4.88 5.50
N GLY A 179 0.59 -4.52 5.80
CA GLY A 179 1.77 -4.88 5.03
C GLY A 179 1.99 -6.39 4.96
N LEU A 180 1.78 -7.12 6.06
CA LEU A 180 1.82 -8.59 6.10
C LEU A 180 0.79 -9.20 5.13
N VAL A 181 -0.45 -8.72 5.17
CA VAL A 181 -1.53 -9.22 4.29
C VAL A 181 -1.22 -8.94 2.83
N VAL A 182 -0.77 -7.73 2.48
CA VAL A 182 -0.38 -7.41 1.09
C VAL A 182 0.82 -8.25 0.65
N ALA A 183 1.85 -8.36 1.49
CA ALA A 183 3.07 -9.08 1.18
C ALA A 183 2.78 -10.56 0.91
N TYR A 184 2.18 -11.26 1.87
CA TYR A 184 2.01 -12.70 1.82
C TYR A 184 0.75 -13.12 1.06
N GLY A 185 -0.35 -12.37 1.17
CA GLY A 185 -1.59 -12.62 0.44
C GLY A 185 -1.37 -12.54 -1.08
N LEU A 186 -0.75 -11.45 -1.56
CA LEU A 186 -0.42 -11.36 -2.98
C LEU A 186 0.73 -12.27 -3.38
N GLN A 187 1.71 -12.56 -2.51
CA GLN A 187 2.74 -13.57 -2.82
C GLN A 187 2.09 -14.93 -3.13
N TYR A 188 1.12 -15.37 -2.33
CA TYR A 188 0.40 -16.62 -2.54
C TYR A 188 -0.27 -16.66 -3.92
N ILE A 189 -1.00 -15.60 -4.29
CA ILE A 189 -1.67 -15.49 -5.59
C ILE A 189 -0.66 -15.42 -6.73
N LEU A 190 0.35 -14.55 -6.62
CA LEU A 190 1.39 -14.33 -7.64
C LEU A 190 2.21 -15.59 -7.87
N LYS A 191 2.43 -16.44 -6.85
CA LYS A 191 3.09 -17.74 -7.01
C LYS A 191 2.34 -18.63 -8.02
N ALA A 192 1.01 -18.53 -8.12
CA ALA A 192 0.23 -19.29 -9.10
C ALA A 192 -0.02 -18.54 -10.42
N GLN A 193 -0.15 -17.21 -10.36
CA GLN A 193 -0.64 -16.40 -11.46
C GLN A 193 0.44 -15.69 -12.27
N VAL A 194 1.57 -15.29 -11.68
CA VAL A 194 2.55 -14.43 -12.36
C VAL A 194 3.20 -15.15 -13.54
N LEU A 195 3.33 -14.44 -14.65
CA LEU A 195 4.06 -14.83 -15.86
C LEU A 195 5.39 -14.07 -15.87
N LEU A 196 6.49 -14.79 -16.01
CA LEU A 196 7.85 -14.25 -16.06
C LEU A 196 8.53 -14.63 -17.38
N PRO A 197 9.66 -13.98 -17.76
CA PRO A 197 10.35 -14.21 -19.05
C PRO A 197 10.70 -15.67 -19.34
N GLU A 198 10.84 -16.48 -18.30
CA GLU A 198 11.13 -17.91 -18.37
C GLU A 198 9.88 -18.78 -18.60
N ASP A 199 8.66 -18.23 -18.48
CA ASP A 199 7.41 -18.99 -18.64
C ASP A 199 7.10 -19.25 -20.13
N PRO A 200 6.82 -20.51 -20.54
CA PRO A 200 6.54 -20.87 -21.94
C PRO A 200 5.28 -20.20 -22.52
N LEU A 201 4.42 -19.67 -21.66
CA LEU A 201 3.21 -18.94 -22.03
C LEU A 201 3.48 -17.48 -22.40
N GLN A 202 4.69 -16.96 -22.15
CA GLN A 202 5.12 -15.62 -22.53
C GLN A 202 5.80 -15.64 -23.91
N LYS A 203 5.14 -16.18 -24.93
CA LYS A 203 5.63 -16.05 -26.31
C LYS A 203 5.53 -14.58 -26.74
N PRO A 204 6.54 -14.03 -27.43
CA PRO A 204 6.43 -12.69 -28.00
C PRO A 204 5.30 -12.70 -29.02
N SER A 205 4.29 -11.86 -28.79
CA SER A 205 3.38 -11.37 -29.82
C SER A 205 4.12 -10.43 -30.76
#